data_AF-A0A0P9GER1-F1
#
_entry.id   AF-A0A0P9GER1-F1
#
_cell.length_a   1.000
_cell.length_b   1.000
_cell.length_c   1.000
_cell.angle_alpha   90.00
_cell.angle_beta   90.00
_cell.angle_gamma   90.00
#
_symmetry.space_group_name_H-M   'P 1'
#
loop_
_entity.id
_entity.type
_entity.pdbx_description
1 polymer ?
#
loop_
_entity_poly.entity_id
_entity_poly.type
_entity_poly.pdbx_seq_one_letter_code
_entity_poly.pdbx_strand_id
1 'polypeptide(L)'
;MLCAKAGVPLDDSRGRITSHRGGASVVTALASVPQGMSLMELMQWSGHSSPSSTLHYIRIRPTKLAASFVKADQMSHMVSVLIDHDVIARHSSDPYTFYDLGDSYCSNPFWSSCPHRMACAGCDFNVPKASARAQALESKASIGHYLEAVPLTVDERAIVEGDLAKLDGLIRKLDDVPTLDGRTPSQIEANKSR
;
A
#
# COMPACT_ATOMS: atom_id res chain seq x y z
N MET A 1 -33.28 -0.78 -38.39
CA MET A 1 -34.66 -0.55 -37.89
C MET A 1 -34.71 -0.31 -36.38
N LEU A 2 -34.01 -1.10 -35.53
CA LEU A 2 -34.08 -0.96 -34.07
C LEU A 2 -33.60 0.41 -33.53
N CYS A 3 -32.47 0.93 -34.01
CA CYS A 3 -31.94 2.22 -33.52
C CYS A 3 -32.85 3.40 -33.88
N ALA A 4 -33.34 3.44 -35.12
CA ALA A 4 -34.32 4.44 -35.58
C ALA A 4 -35.62 4.39 -34.75
N LYS A 5 -36.11 3.20 -34.40
CA LYS A 5 -37.29 3.03 -33.55
C LYS A 5 -37.06 3.46 -32.10
N ALA A 6 -35.83 3.35 -31.61
CA ALA A 6 -35.42 3.76 -30.27
C ALA A 6 -34.96 5.24 -30.18
N GLY A 7 -35.03 6.01 -31.28
CA GLY A 7 -34.54 7.38 -31.32
C GLY A 7 -33.01 7.51 -31.18
N VAL A 8 -32.27 6.43 -31.40
CA VAL A 8 -30.79 6.40 -31.31
C VAL A 8 -30.20 6.65 -32.69
N PRO A 9 -29.13 7.47 -32.83
CA PRO A 9 -28.44 7.69 -34.10
C PRO A 9 -28.03 6.37 -34.79
N LEU A 10 -28.04 6.36 -36.13
CA LEU A 10 -27.57 5.21 -36.90
C LEU A 10 -26.04 5.18 -37.06
N ASP A 11 -25.38 6.30 -36.80
CA ASP A 11 -23.94 6.49 -36.95
C ASP A 11 -23.40 7.30 -35.76
N ASP A 12 -22.14 7.05 -35.39
CA ASP A 12 -21.38 7.83 -34.40
C ASP A 12 -20.05 8.29 -35.00
N SER A 13 -19.18 8.90 -34.18
CA SER A 13 -17.84 9.37 -34.60
C SER A 13 -16.92 8.25 -35.12
N ARG A 14 -17.31 6.99 -35.02
CA ARG A 14 -16.59 5.82 -35.52
C ARG A 14 -17.35 5.09 -36.63
N GLY A 15 -18.42 5.68 -37.17
CA GLY A 15 -19.23 5.17 -38.27
C GLY A 15 -20.53 4.50 -37.83
N ARG A 16 -21.07 3.60 -38.67
CA ARG A 16 -22.37 2.98 -38.47
C ARG A 16 -22.46 2.15 -37.19
N ILE A 17 -23.54 2.32 -36.43
CA ILE A 17 -23.85 1.52 -35.25
C ILE A 17 -24.47 0.19 -35.70
N THR A 18 -23.81 -0.91 -35.37
CA THR A 18 -24.26 -2.28 -35.67
C THR A 18 -24.51 -3.06 -34.39
N SER A 19 -25.24 -4.17 -34.47
CA SER A 19 -25.46 -5.06 -33.32
C SER A 19 -24.12 -5.50 -32.68
N HIS A 20 -23.14 -5.88 -33.50
CA HIS A 20 -21.80 -6.24 -33.04
C HIS A 20 -21.13 -5.09 -32.27
N ARG A 21 -21.21 -3.86 -32.79
CA ARG A 21 -20.65 -2.68 -32.10
C ARG A 21 -21.38 -2.38 -30.79
N GLY A 22 -22.70 -2.55 -30.75
CA GLY A 22 -23.48 -2.45 -29.53
C GLY A 22 -23.04 -3.47 -28.48
N GLY A 23 -22.85 -4.73 -28.89
CA GLY A 23 -22.32 -5.79 -28.03
C GLY A 23 -20.92 -5.46 -27.49
N ALA A 24 -20.01 -4.99 -28.35
CA ALA A 24 -18.67 -4.56 -27.95
C ALA A 24 -18.70 -3.39 -26.95
N SER A 25 -19.62 -2.44 -27.14
CA SER A 25 -19.82 -1.33 -26.20
C SER A 25 -20.28 -1.81 -24.82
N VAL A 26 -21.22 -2.76 -24.75
CA VAL A 26 -21.70 -3.29 -23.46
C VAL A 26 -20.60 -4.09 -22.75
N VAL A 27 -19.91 -4.99 -23.46
CA VAL A 27 -18.81 -5.78 -22.90
C VAL A 27 -17.68 -4.87 -22.40
N THR A 28 -17.32 -3.83 -23.17
CA THR A 28 -16.33 -2.84 -22.71
C THR A 28 -16.80 -2.08 -21.47
N ALA A 29 -18.07 -1.70 -21.39
CA ALA A 29 -18.61 -1.00 -20.23
C ALA A 29 -18.55 -1.88 -18.97
N LEU A 30 -19.00 -3.12 -19.05
CA LEU A 30 -18.97 -4.10 -17.95
C LEU A 30 -17.53 -4.39 -17.48
N ALA A 31 -16.55 -4.41 -18.39
CA ALA A 31 -15.14 -4.54 -18.04
C ALA A 31 -14.56 -3.29 -17.35
N SER A 32 -15.11 -2.09 -17.65
CA SER A 32 -14.49 -0.81 -17.30
C SER A 32 -15.00 -0.19 -16.01
N VAL A 33 -16.18 -0.58 -15.51
CA VAL A 33 -16.72 -0.04 -14.24
C VAL A 33 -15.82 -0.38 -13.04
N PRO A 34 -15.90 0.39 -11.93
CA PRO A 34 -15.30 -0.02 -10.66
C PRO A 34 -15.86 -1.40 -10.26
N GLN A 35 -14.98 -2.37 -9.96
CA GLN A 35 -15.35 -3.78 -9.75
C GLN A 35 -16.08 -4.43 -10.94
N GLY A 36 -15.70 -4.05 -12.17
CA GLY A 36 -16.22 -4.67 -13.38
C GLY A 36 -15.91 -6.17 -13.47
N MET A 37 -16.64 -6.84 -14.36
CA MET A 37 -16.52 -8.28 -14.58
C MET A 37 -15.13 -8.64 -15.10
N SER A 38 -14.58 -9.74 -14.61
CA SER A 38 -13.36 -10.37 -15.11
C SER A 38 -13.54 -10.90 -16.53
N LEU A 39 -12.43 -11.20 -17.20
CA LEU A 39 -12.47 -11.78 -18.55
C LEU A 39 -13.30 -13.07 -18.60
N MET A 40 -13.18 -13.93 -17.59
CA MET A 40 -13.93 -15.20 -17.52
C MET A 40 -15.43 -14.98 -17.32
N GLU A 41 -15.81 -14.04 -16.46
CA GLU A 41 -17.22 -13.67 -16.26
C GLU A 41 -17.82 -13.04 -17.52
N LEU A 42 -17.05 -12.18 -18.21
CA LEU A 42 -17.46 -11.60 -19.48
C LEU A 42 -17.61 -12.65 -20.57
N MET A 43 -16.71 -13.63 -20.64
CA MET A 43 -16.83 -14.77 -21.55
C MET A 43 -18.12 -15.54 -21.29
N GLN A 44 -18.41 -15.86 -20.03
CA GLN A 44 -19.63 -16.57 -19.63
C GLN A 44 -20.89 -15.76 -19.99
N TRP A 45 -20.88 -14.46 -19.72
CA TRP A 45 -22.02 -13.57 -19.98
C TRP A 45 -22.27 -13.35 -21.47
N SER A 46 -21.21 -13.19 -22.26
CA SER A 46 -21.29 -13.01 -23.72
C SER A 46 -21.46 -14.31 -24.50
N GLY A 47 -21.32 -15.47 -23.84
CA GLY A 47 -21.39 -16.79 -24.48
C GLY A 47 -20.19 -17.10 -25.36
N HIS A 48 -19.05 -16.43 -25.15
CA HIS A 48 -17.83 -16.68 -25.92
C HIS A 48 -17.07 -17.89 -25.36
N SER A 49 -16.79 -18.87 -26.22
CA SER A 49 -15.97 -20.04 -25.88
C SER A 49 -14.46 -19.75 -25.86
N SER A 50 -14.03 -18.61 -26.41
CA SER A 50 -12.62 -18.23 -26.51
C SER A 50 -12.34 -16.88 -25.84
N PRO A 51 -11.28 -16.75 -25.04
CA PRO A 51 -10.83 -15.47 -24.50
C PRO A 51 -10.54 -14.44 -25.59
N SER A 52 -10.00 -14.86 -26.73
CA SER A 52 -9.65 -13.97 -27.85
C SER A 52 -10.89 -13.26 -28.40
N SER A 53 -12.02 -13.97 -28.51
CA SER A 53 -13.30 -13.41 -28.97
C SER A 53 -13.80 -12.30 -28.04
N THR A 54 -13.68 -12.49 -26.72
CA THR A 54 -14.05 -11.46 -25.73
C THR A 54 -13.08 -10.29 -25.73
N LEU A 55 -11.78 -10.55 -25.86
CA LEU A 55 -10.77 -9.49 -25.94
C LEU A 55 -10.97 -8.57 -27.14
N HIS A 56 -11.46 -9.09 -28.27
CA HIS A 56 -11.80 -8.26 -29.45
C HIS A 56 -12.95 -7.27 -29.18
N TYR A 57 -13.79 -7.55 -28.19
CA TYR A 57 -14.90 -6.69 -27.78
C TYR A 57 -14.45 -5.63 -26.75
N ILE A 58 -13.40 -5.90 -25.98
CA ILE A 58 -12.96 -5.04 -24.87
C ILE A 58 -12.00 -3.95 -25.37
N ARG A 59 -12.32 -2.69 -25.06
CA ARG A 59 -11.40 -1.55 -25.24
C ARG A 59 -11.05 -0.90 -23.91
N ILE A 60 -9.97 -1.38 -23.27
CA ILE A 60 -9.47 -0.80 -22.02
C ILE A 60 -8.86 0.56 -22.31
N ARG A 61 -9.28 1.60 -21.57
CA ARG A 61 -8.65 2.92 -21.62
C ARG A 61 -7.29 2.89 -20.91
N PRO A 62 -6.25 3.57 -21.41
CA PRO A 62 -4.94 3.63 -20.75
C PRO A 62 -5.01 4.04 -19.28
N THR A 63 -5.90 4.96 -18.91
CA THR A 63 -6.11 5.39 -17.52
C THR A 63 -6.65 4.28 -16.61
N LYS A 64 -7.52 3.40 -17.14
CA LYS A 64 -8.04 2.24 -16.40
C LYS A 64 -6.94 1.20 -16.21
N LEU A 65 -6.10 0.97 -17.22
CA LEU A 65 -4.94 0.07 -17.10
C LEU A 65 -3.97 0.60 -16.03
N ALA A 66 -3.64 1.89 -16.05
CA ALA A 66 -2.81 2.51 -15.02
C ALA A 66 -3.43 2.41 -13.62
N ALA A 67 -4.74 2.67 -13.47
CA ALA A 67 -5.43 2.52 -12.19
C ALA A 67 -5.47 1.06 -11.71
N SER A 68 -5.69 0.10 -12.61
CA SER A 68 -5.63 -1.33 -12.28
C SER A 68 -4.22 -1.77 -11.91
N PHE A 69 -3.19 -1.19 -12.54
CA PHE A 69 -1.79 -1.42 -12.20
C PHE A 69 -1.46 -0.88 -10.80
N VAL A 70 -1.83 0.37 -10.49
CA VAL A 70 -1.67 0.95 -9.14
C VAL A 70 -2.42 0.13 -8.08
N LYS A 71 -3.63 -0.34 -8.40
CA LYS A 71 -4.39 -1.23 -7.51
C LYS A 71 -3.71 -2.59 -7.33
N ALA A 72 -3.08 -3.13 -8.37
CA ALA A 72 -2.33 -4.39 -8.29
C ALA A 72 -0.99 -4.19 -7.55
N ASP A 73 -0.37 -3.02 -7.68
CA ASP A 73 0.84 -2.63 -6.95
C ASP A 73 0.57 -2.42 -5.45
N GLN A 74 -0.66 -2.04 -5.07
CA GLN A 74 -1.08 -2.14 -3.66
C GLN A 74 -1.03 -3.59 -3.11
N MET A 75 -1.07 -4.62 -3.97
CA MET A 75 -0.89 -6.02 -3.56
C MET A 75 0.58 -6.38 -3.29
N SER A 76 1.54 -5.58 -3.77
CA SER A 76 2.96 -5.63 -3.37
C SER A 76 3.14 -5.40 -1.86
N HIS A 77 2.14 -4.80 -1.20
CA HIS A 77 2.10 -4.50 0.23
C HIS A 77 1.21 -5.47 1.03
N MET A 78 1.11 -6.76 0.68
CA MET A 78 0.43 -7.74 1.56
C MET A 78 0.96 -7.74 3.00
N VAL A 79 2.19 -7.27 3.18
CA VAL A 79 2.75 -6.83 4.46
C VAL A 79 3.63 -5.60 4.18
N SER A 80 3.15 -4.40 4.53
CA SER A 80 4.03 -3.23 4.56
C SER A 80 4.92 -3.32 5.79
N VAL A 81 6.22 -3.10 5.64
CA VAL A 81 7.20 -3.20 6.73
C VAL A 81 8.10 -1.98 6.69
N LEU A 82 8.19 -1.29 7.83
CA LEU A 82 9.18 -0.26 8.04
C LEU A 82 10.44 -0.91 8.62
N ILE A 83 11.59 -0.61 8.00
CA ILE A 83 12.90 -1.14 8.42
C ILE A 83 13.77 0.02 8.90
N ASP A 84 14.23 -0.06 10.15
CA ASP A 84 15.24 0.84 10.70
C ASP A 84 16.65 0.32 10.37
N HIS A 85 17.24 0.87 9.31
CA HIS A 85 18.55 0.45 8.81
C HIS A 85 19.71 0.86 9.72
N ASP A 86 19.54 1.88 10.58
CA ASP A 86 20.63 2.32 11.47
C ASP A 86 20.85 1.34 12.63
N VAL A 87 19.77 0.73 13.12
CA VAL A 87 19.86 -0.32 14.15
C VAL A 87 20.68 -1.50 13.60
N ILE A 88 20.46 -1.88 12.35
CA ILE A 88 21.21 -2.92 11.64
C ILE A 88 22.67 -2.51 11.48
N ALA A 89 22.93 -1.29 10.99
CA ALA A 89 24.28 -0.78 10.75
C ALA A 89 25.11 -0.67 12.03
N ARG A 90 24.47 -0.35 13.16
CA ARG A 90 25.11 -0.25 14.48
C ARG A 90 25.24 -1.60 15.20
N HIS A 91 24.71 -2.68 14.63
CA HIS A 91 24.61 -3.99 15.30
C HIS A 91 23.94 -3.91 16.69
N SER A 92 22.91 -3.07 16.83
CA SER A 92 22.16 -2.98 18.09
C SER A 92 21.14 -4.13 18.21
N SER A 93 20.75 -4.45 19.44
CA SER A 93 19.69 -5.42 19.75
C SER A 93 18.28 -4.82 19.67
N ASP A 94 18.16 -3.53 19.35
CA ASP A 94 16.88 -2.84 19.27
C ASP A 94 16.00 -3.43 18.14
N PRO A 95 14.65 -3.30 18.23
CA PRO A 95 13.79 -3.71 17.14
C PRO A 95 14.04 -2.87 15.88
N TYR A 96 14.26 -3.53 14.74
CA TYR A 96 14.54 -2.89 13.46
C TYR A 96 13.48 -3.16 12.39
N THR A 97 12.51 -4.03 12.65
CA THR A 97 11.45 -4.42 11.71
C THR A 97 10.09 -4.09 12.32
N PHE A 98 9.29 -3.29 11.61
CA PHE A 98 8.00 -2.82 12.07
C PHE A 98 6.91 -3.15 11.04
N TYR A 99 6.14 -4.20 11.30
CA TYR A 99 5.06 -4.68 10.43
C TYR A 99 3.83 -3.79 10.55
N ASP A 100 3.32 -3.28 9.44
CA ASP A 100 2.13 -2.42 9.40
C ASP A 100 0.84 -3.24 9.64
N LEU A 101 0.07 -2.85 10.65
CA LEU A 101 -1.21 -3.46 11.03
C LEU A 101 -2.42 -2.59 10.67
N GLY A 102 -2.22 -1.48 9.96
CA GLY A 102 -3.24 -0.45 9.72
C GLY A 102 -3.07 0.74 10.66
N ASP A 103 -3.60 0.66 11.88
CA ASP A 103 -3.58 1.77 12.87
C ASP A 103 -2.34 1.76 13.78
N SER A 104 -1.53 0.71 13.69
CA SER A 104 -0.32 0.53 14.49
C SER A 104 0.73 -0.30 13.76
N TYR A 105 1.93 -0.38 14.34
CA TYR A 105 3.01 -1.26 13.91
C TYR A 105 3.26 -2.38 14.91
N CYS A 106 3.71 -3.54 14.43
CA CYS A 106 4.23 -4.63 15.26
C CYS A 106 5.75 -4.71 15.13
N SER A 107 6.47 -4.59 16.24
CA SER A 107 7.93 -4.72 16.29
C SER A 107 8.43 -6.15 16.51
N ASN A 108 7.54 -7.14 16.59
CA ASN A 108 7.91 -8.55 16.76
C ASN A 108 8.52 -9.09 15.45
N PRO A 109 9.80 -9.52 15.42
CA PRO A 109 10.44 -10.04 14.21
C PRO A 109 9.75 -11.31 13.67
N PHE A 110 9.04 -12.05 14.53
CA PHE A 110 8.30 -13.27 14.19
C PHE A 110 6.79 -13.02 14.03
N TRP A 111 6.37 -11.83 13.59
CA TRP A 111 4.96 -11.48 13.41
C TRP A 111 4.17 -12.52 12.60
N SER A 112 4.76 -13.06 11.53
CA SER A 112 4.09 -14.02 10.63
C SER A 112 3.65 -15.33 11.32
N SER A 113 4.35 -15.75 12.37
CA SER A 113 4.04 -16.93 13.19
C SER A 113 3.48 -16.58 14.57
N CYS A 114 3.19 -15.31 14.84
CA CYS A 114 2.72 -14.86 16.14
C CYS A 114 1.30 -15.39 16.45
N PRO A 115 1.09 -16.07 17.59
CA PRO A 115 -0.24 -16.58 17.96
C PRO A 115 -1.24 -15.45 18.27
N HIS A 116 -0.75 -14.24 18.54
CA HIS A 116 -1.54 -13.06 18.91
C HIS A 116 -1.78 -12.09 17.74
N ARG A 117 -1.55 -12.48 16.48
CA ARG A 117 -1.65 -11.60 15.29
C ARG A 117 -3.00 -10.91 15.06
N MET A 118 -4.04 -11.30 15.81
CA MET A 118 -5.38 -10.69 15.78
C MET A 118 -5.67 -9.79 17.00
N ALA A 119 -4.77 -9.72 17.98
CA ALA A 119 -4.97 -9.02 19.25
C ALA A 119 -3.76 -8.12 19.61
N CYS A 120 -3.10 -7.55 18.60
CA CYS A 120 -1.86 -6.79 18.79
C CYS A 120 -2.04 -5.56 19.68
N ALA A 121 -3.22 -4.93 19.74
CA ALA A 121 -3.43 -3.69 20.47
C ALA A 121 -2.92 -3.68 21.92
N GLY A 122 -3.07 -4.80 22.64
CA GLY A 122 -2.63 -4.96 24.03
C GLY A 122 -1.28 -5.65 24.20
N CYS A 123 -0.54 -5.90 23.13
CA CYS A 123 0.75 -6.56 23.16
C CYS A 123 1.89 -5.54 23.28
N ASP A 124 2.94 -5.88 24.02
CA ASP A 124 4.09 -4.99 24.21
C ASP A 124 4.88 -4.69 22.92
N PHE A 125 4.71 -5.50 21.87
CA PHE A 125 5.32 -5.25 20.56
C PHE A 125 4.54 -4.24 19.71
N ASN A 126 3.40 -3.77 20.20
CA ASN A 126 2.55 -2.83 19.48
C ASN A 126 3.04 -1.39 19.63
N VAL A 127 3.18 -0.70 18.51
CA VAL A 127 3.53 0.71 18.45
C VAL A 127 2.41 1.46 17.73
N PRO A 128 1.51 2.16 18.45
CA PRO A 128 0.41 2.92 17.83
C PRO A 128 0.94 3.99 16.87
N LYS A 129 0.35 4.12 15.67
CA LYS A 129 0.78 5.14 14.68
C LYS A 129 0.62 6.57 15.18
N ALA A 130 -0.37 6.80 16.05
CA ALA A 130 -0.58 8.10 16.69
C ALA A 130 0.50 8.45 17.74
N SER A 131 1.39 7.53 18.10
CA SER A 131 2.46 7.81 19.08
C SER A 131 3.59 8.63 18.45
N ALA A 132 4.25 9.45 19.27
CA ALA A 132 5.44 10.20 18.85
C ALA A 132 6.56 9.28 18.34
N ARG A 133 6.64 8.05 18.87
CA ARG A 133 7.62 7.05 18.44
C ARG A 133 7.35 6.59 17.01
N ALA A 134 6.11 6.21 16.71
CA ALA A 134 5.75 5.78 15.35
C ALA A 134 5.94 6.89 14.32
N GLN A 135 5.53 8.12 14.64
CA GLN A 135 5.72 9.27 13.75
C GLN A 135 7.22 9.54 13.49
N ALA A 136 8.07 9.41 14.51
CA ALA A 136 9.51 9.55 14.36
C ALA A 136 10.12 8.43 13.50
N LEU A 137 9.67 7.18 13.68
CA LEU A 137 10.09 6.03 12.87
C LEU A 137 9.68 6.19 11.40
N GLU A 138 8.44 6.59 11.12
CA GLU A 138 7.95 6.86 9.75
C GLU A 138 8.75 7.98 9.08
N SER A 139 8.97 9.09 9.81
CA SER A 139 9.77 10.22 9.32
C SER A 139 11.20 9.78 9.02
N LYS A 140 11.80 8.98 9.90
CA LYS A 140 13.15 8.43 9.74
C LYS A 140 13.25 7.56 8.49
N ALA A 141 12.32 6.62 8.31
CA ALA A 141 12.28 5.75 7.13
C ALA A 141 12.08 6.55 5.84
N SER A 142 11.19 7.55 5.86
CA SER A 142 10.96 8.42 4.71
C SER A 142 12.20 9.23 4.34
N ILE A 143 12.94 9.75 5.33
CA ILE A 143 14.18 10.50 5.09
C ILE A 143 15.28 9.59 4.56
N GLY A 144 15.41 8.37 5.10
CA GLY A 144 16.34 7.37 4.58
C GLY A 144 16.09 7.08 3.10
N HIS A 145 14.83 6.81 2.74
CA HIS A 145 14.45 6.60 1.34
C HIS A 145 14.74 7.83 0.46
N TYR A 146 14.49 9.04 0.99
CA TYR A 146 14.79 10.28 0.29
C TYR A 146 16.29 10.44 0.00
N LEU A 147 17.17 10.12 0.96
CA LEU A 147 18.64 10.16 0.80
C LEU A 147 19.16 9.18 -0.27
N GLU A 148 18.46 8.06 -0.46
CA GLU A 148 18.79 7.02 -1.44
C GLU A 148 18.24 7.33 -2.84
N ALA A 149 17.00 7.81 -2.92
CA ALA A 149 16.29 7.99 -4.18
C ALA A 149 16.59 9.34 -4.85
N VAL A 150 16.96 10.37 -4.09
CA VAL A 150 17.15 11.73 -4.60
C VAL A 150 18.64 12.08 -4.70
N PRO A 151 19.12 12.50 -5.89
CA PRO A 151 20.47 13.01 -6.02
C PRO A 151 20.55 14.42 -5.39
N LEU A 152 21.05 14.48 -4.16
CA LEU A 152 21.24 15.71 -3.39
C LEU A 152 22.63 16.31 -3.61
N THR A 153 22.72 17.64 -3.57
CA THR A 153 24.01 18.32 -3.40
C THR A 153 24.62 18.00 -2.03
N VAL A 154 25.91 18.31 -1.85
CA VAL A 154 26.62 18.06 -0.58
C VAL A 154 25.93 18.78 0.59
N ASP A 155 25.52 20.03 0.39
CA ASP A 155 24.89 20.85 1.43
C ASP A 155 23.49 20.33 1.77
N GLU A 156 22.68 19.98 0.78
CA GLU A 156 21.35 19.39 0.98
C GLU A 156 21.46 18.05 1.71
N ARG A 157 22.39 17.18 1.30
CA ARG A 157 22.65 15.90 1.96
C ARG A 157 23.00 16.10 3.44
N ALA A 158 23.91 17.04 3.75
CA ALA A 158 24.32 17.31 5.12
C ALA A 158 23.16 17.79 6.02
N ILE A 159 22.23 18.59 5.47
CA ILE A 159 21.02 19.02 6.19
C ILE A 159 20.15 17.80 6.50
N VAL A 160 19.87 16.97 5.49
CA VAL A 160 18.99 15.82 5.60
C VAL A 160 19.57 14.76 6.55
N GLU A 161 20.87 14.48 6.49
CA GLU A 161 21.58 13.60 7.43
C GLU A 161 21.54 14.17 8.86
N GLY A 162 21.64 15.49 9.01
CA GLY A 162 21.48 16.16 10.30
C GLY A 162 20.08 16.00 10.89
N ASP A 163 19.03 16.07 10.07
CA ASP A 163 17.65 15.84 10.50
C ASP A 163 17.39 14.37 10.84
N LEU A 164 17.99 13.44 10.07
CA LEU A 164 17.97 12.02 10.40
C LEU A 164 18.57 11.77 11.80
N ALA A 165 19.74 12.37 12.09
CA ALA A 165 20.38 12.26 13.40
C ALA A 165 19.52 12.83 14.55
N LYS A 166 18.76 13.91 14.30
CA LYS A 166 17.83 14.49 15.29
C LYS A 166 16.65 13.57 15.57
N LEU A 167 16.08 12.94 14.55
CA LEU A 167 15.01 11.94 14.72
C LEU A 167 15.51 10.75 15.52
N ASP A 168 16.73 10.31 15.24
CA ASP A 168 17.40 9.25 15.98
C ASP A 168 17.56 9.58 17.47
N GLY A 169 17.94 10.83 17.76
CA GLY A 169 17.99 11.35 19.13
C GLY A 169 16.61 11.48 19.78
N LEU A 170 15.57 11.82 19.02
CA LEU A 170 14.19 11.86 19.51
C LEU A 170 13.69 10.47 19.89
N ILE A 171 13.90 9.46 19.03
CA ILE A 171 13.49 8.07 19.29
C ILE A 171 14.12 7.58 20.61
N ARG A 172 15.42 7.81 20.80
CA ARG A 172 16.11 7.44 22.05
C ARG A 172 15.56 8.18 23.27
N LYS A 173 15.30 9.48 23.15
CA LYS A 173 14.71 10.26 24.26
C LYS A 173 13.34 9.72 24.69
N LEU A 174 12.56 9.19 23.74
CA LEU A 174 11.25 8.61 24.04
C LEU A 174 11.33 7.31 24.85
N ASP A 175 12.47 6.62 24.88
CA ASP A 175 12.67 5.41 25.69
C ASP A 175 12.64 5.71 27.20
N ASP A 176 12.97 6.95 27.57
CA ASP A 176 13.00 7.44 28.94
C ASP A 176 11.76 8.28 29.32
N VAL A 177 10.81 8.47 28.40
CA VAL A 177 9.56 9.19 28.70
C VAL A 177 8.57 8.24 29.39
N PRO A 178 8.03 8.59 30.57
CA PRO A 178 7.04 7.77 31.24
C PRO A 178 5.79 7.56 30.38
N THR A 179 5.30 6.33 30.32
CA THR A 179 4.00 6.02 29.74
C THR A 179 2.88 6.37 30.73
N LEU A 180 1.62 6.16 30.35
CA LEU A 180 0.45 6.48 31.18
C LEU A 180 0.45 5.73 32.53
N ASP A 181 1.15 4.60 32.64
CA ASP A 181 1.26 3.84 33.89
C ASP A 181 2.45 4.28 34.78
N GLY A 182 3.20 5.30 34.36
CA GLY A 182 4.33 5.88 35.08
C GLY A 182 5.68 5.18 34.83
N ARG A 183 5.72 4.04 34.14
CA ARG A 183 6.96 3.35 33.76
C ARG A 183 7.47 3.86 32.42
N THR A 184 8.79 3.91 32.24
CA THR A 184 9.40 4.23 30.93
C THR A 184 9.51 2.97 30.06
N PRO A 185 9.54 3.10 28.72
CA PRO A 185 9.81 1.97 27.83
C PRO A 185 11.04 1.15 28.23
N SER A 186 12.16 1.78 28.59
CA SER A 186 13.37 1.06 29.05
C SER A 186 13.14 0.23 30.32
N GLN A 187 12.29 0.70 31.25
CA GLN A 187 11.94 -0.05 32.46
C GLN A 187 11.02 -1.24 32.16
N ILE A 188 10.14 -1.11 31.17
CA ILE A 188 9.26 -2.20 30.71
C ILE A 188 10.11 -3.29 30.06
N GLU A 189 11.08 -2.92 29.22
CA GLU A 189 12.00 -3.87 28.59
C GLU A 189 12.94 -4.56 29.59
N ALA A 190 13.49 -3.84 30.56
CA ALA A 190 14.37 -4.43 31.58
C ALA A 190 13.67 -5.51 32.42
N ASN A 191 12.36 -5.39 32.65
CA ASN A 191 11.57 -6.41 33.36
C ASN A 191 11.21 -7.63 32.50
N LYS A 192 11.34 -7.56 31.17
CA LYS A 192 11.12 -8.72 30.27
C LYS A 192 12.29 -9.71 30.27
N SER A 193 13.48 -9.24 30.63
CA SER A 193 14.72 -10.04 30.67
C SER A 193 14.92 -10.82 31.98
N ARG A 194 13.90 -10.85 32.85
CA ARG A 194 13.93 -11.47 34.17
C ARG A 194 12.85 -12.53 34.29
#